data_AF-A0A932Q3Z3-F1
#
_entry.id   AF-A0A932Q3Z3-F1
#
_cell.length_a   1.000
_cell.length_b   1.000
_cell.length_c   1.000
_cell.angle_alpha   90.00
_cell.angle_beta   90.00
_cell.angle_gamma   90.00
#
_symmetry.space_group_name_H-M   'P 1'
#
loop_
_entity.id
_entity.type
_entity.pdbx_description
1 polymer ?
#
loop_
_entity_poly.entity_id
_entity_poly.type
_entity_poly.pdbx_seq_one_letter_code
_entity_poly.pdbx_strand_id
1 'polypeptide(L)' 'MKTEIDLHGLRLEEAELEVMRFVDQLYYQGETNGRIIHGLGIISQKLPEWLRSYPHVKSFEYAPFNPGVTLVFLAVR' A
#
# COMPACT_ATOMS: atom_id res chain seq x y z
N MET A 1 11.16 -11.96 -3.33
CA MET A 1 10.32 -10.83 -3.81
C MET A 1 9.83 -10.08 -2.58
N LYS A 2 9.67 -8.75 -2.67
CA LYS A 2 9.28 -7.92 -1.53
C LYS A 2 7.80 -7.55 -1.69
N THR A 3 6.91 -8.30 -1.05
CA THR A 3 5.46 -8.03 -1.02
C THR A 3 5.08 -7.18 0.19
N GLU A 4 6.03 -6.43 0.75
CA GLU A 4 5.84 -5.56 1.90
C GLU A 4 6.71 -4.30 1.81
N ILE A 5 6.17 -3.14 2.18
CA ILE A 5 6.92 -1.88 2.35
C ILE A 5 6.67 -1.28 3.73
N ASP A 6 7.62 -0.48 4.21
CA ASP A 6 7.52 0.27 5.45
C ASP A 6 7.66 1.77 5.17
N LEU A 7 6.67 2.55 5.60
CA LEU A 7 6.55 3.99 5.38
C LEU A 7 6.88 4.81 6.64
N HIS A 8 7.27 4.18 7.75
CA HIS A 8 7.60 4.91 8.97
C HIS A 8 8.76 5.90 8.75
N GLY A 9 8.60 7.11 9.27
CA GLY A 9 9.62 8.16 9.18
C GLY A 9 9.66 8.90 7.84
N LEU A 10 8.89 8.48 6.84
CA LEU A 10 8.77 9.19 5.57
C LEU A 10 7.89 10.44 5.72
N ARG A 11 8.19 11.48 4.92
CA ARG A 11 7.25 12.58 4.68
C ARG A 11 6.10 12.08 3.81
N LEU A 12 4.98 12.81 3.82
CA LEU A 12 3.77 12.39 3.07
C LEU A 12 4.05 12.19 1.58
N GLU A 13 4.79 13.10 0.97
CA GLU A 13 5.11 13.05 -0.46
C GLU A 13 6.04 11.88 -0.81
N GLU A 14 6.97 11.54 0.10
CA GLU A 14 7.85 10.38 -0.05
C GLU A 14 7.07 9.07 0.10
N ALA A 15 6.16 9.03 1.07
CA ALA A 15 5.31 7.86 1.31
C ALA A 15 4.34 7.60 0.15
N GLU A 16 3.72 8.64 -0.40
CA GLU A 16 2.85 8.53 -1.57
C GLU A 16 3.61 7.97 -2.79
N LEU A 17 4.82 8.48 -3.02
CA LEU A 17 5.67 8.00 -4.11
C LEU A 17 6.09 6.54 -3.92
N GLU A 18 6.40 6.12 -2.69
CA GLU A 18 6.77 4.74 -2.37
C GLU A 18 5.58 3.78 -2.54
N VAL A 19 4.38 4.20 -2.12
CA VAL A 19 3.14 3.43 -2.34
C VAL A 19 2.88 3.23 -3.84
N MET A 20 3.03 4.27 -4.66
CA MET A 20 2.90 4.15 -6.12
C MET A 20 3.86 3.10 -6.68
N ARG A 21 5.15 3.21 -6.36
CA ARG A 21 6.19 2.29 -6.87
C ARG A 21 5.92 0.85 -6.45
N PHE A 22 5.46 0.67 -5.21
CA PHE A 22 5.15 -0.65 -4.67
C PHE A 22 3.96 -1.30 -5.39
N VAL A 23 2.85 -0.57 -5.56
CA VAL A 23 1.66 -1.07 -6.26
C VAL A 23 2.00 -1.43 -7.71
N ASP A 24 2.76 -0.59 -8.41
CA ASP A 24 3.26 -0.88 -9.76
C ASP A 24 4.13 -2.14 -9.77
N GLN A 25 5.08 -2.26 -8.83
CA GLN A 25 5.97 -3.40 -8.74
C GLN A 25 5.19 -4.71 -8.54
N LEU A 26 4.24 -4.74 -7.60
CA LEU A 26 3.40 -5.91 -7.37
C LEU A 26 2.66 -6.30 -8.66
N TYR A 27 2.04 -5.34 -9.33
CA TYR A 27 1.30 -5.58 -10.57
C TYR A 27 2.21 -6.11 -11.69
N TYR A 28 3.40 -5.53 -11.89
CA TYR A 28 4.36 -5.99 -12.91
C TYR A 28 4.90 -7.39 -12.62
N GLN A 29 5.04 -7.75 -11.34
CA GLN A 29 5.50 -9.07 -10.91
C GLN A 29 4.39 -10.13 -10.94
N GLY A 30 3.14 -9.74 -11.19
CA GLY A 30 1.99 -10.65 -11.14
C GLY A 30 1.59 -11.03 -9.71
N GLU A 31 2.03 -10.25 -8.71
CA GLU A 31 1.63 -10.44 -7.33
C GLU A 31 0.19 -9.98 -7.14
N THR A 32 -0.61 -10.78 -6.43
CA THR A 32 -2.04 -10.50 -6.23
C THR A 32 -2.32 -9.63 -5.01
N ASN A 33 -1.33 -9.50 -4.11
CA ASN A 33 -1.47 -8.78 -2.87
C ASN A 33 -0.12 -8.30 -2.31
N GLY A 34 -0.19 -7.36 -1.37
CA GLY A 34 0.96 -6.90 -0.61
C GLY A 34 0.57 -6.22 0.70
N ARG A 35 1.58 -5.89 1.50
CA ARG A 35 1.46 -5.29 2.84
C ARG A 35 2.12 -3.91 2.87
N ILE A 36 1.40 -2.93 3.40
CA ILE A 36 1.91 -1.56 3.55
C ILE A 36 1.92 -1.24 5.05
N ILE A 37 3.10 -1.15 5.64
CA ILE A 37 3.30 -0.75 7.03
C ILE A 37 3.38 0.77 7.05
N HIS A 38 2.41 1.43 7.70
CA HIS A 38 2.28 2.89 7.69
C HIS A 38 2.15 3.51 9.10
N GLY A 39 2.07 2.68 10.14
CA GLY A 39 1.82 3.13 11.51
C GLY A 39 0.42 3.74 11.69
N LEU A 40 0.18 4.47 12.78
CA LEU A 40 -1.15 5.03 13.10
C LEU A 40 -1.27 6.53 12.81
N GLY A 41 -0.29 7.11 12.11
CA GLY A 41 -0.17 8.56 11.89
C GLY A 41 -0.89 9.06 10.64
N ILE A 42 -0.48 10.23 10.15
CA ILE A 42 -1.10 10.91 9.01
C ILE A 42 -1.05 10.07 7.70
N ILE A 43 -0.01 9.25 7.51
CA ILE A 43 0.10 8.34 6.36
C ILE A 43 -1.07 7.34 6.35
N SER A 44 -1.46 6.79 7.50
CA SER A 44 -2.60 5.86 7.60
C SER A 44 -3.93 6.47 7.14
N GLN A 45 -4.09 7.79 7.34
CA GLN A 45 -5.29 8.53 6.98
C GLN A 45 -5.32 8.88 5.48
N LYS A 46 -4.14 9.07 4.88
CA LYS A 46 -3.98 9.39 3.46
C LYS A 46 -3.90 8.17 2.56
N LEU A 47 -3.40 7.04 3.06
CA LEU A 47 -3.23 5.83 2.27
C LEU A 47 -4.49 5.36 1.52
N PRO A 48 -5.71 5.39 2.10
CA PRO A 48 -6.93 5.06 1.35
C PRO A 48 -7.22 5.97 0.15
N GLU A 49 -6.83 7.25 0.21
CA GLU A 49 -6.96 8.19 -0.91
C GLU A 49 -6.03 7.78 -2.05
N TRP A 50 -4.74 7.56 -1.74
CA TRP A 50 -3.73 7.12 -2.69
C TRP A 50 -4.10 5.79 -3.34
N LEU A 51 -4.46 4.78 -2.54
CA LEU A 51 -4.81 3.44 -3.03
C LEU A 51 -6.00 3.44 -3.99
N ARG A 52 -7.00 4.30 -3.78
CA ARG A 52 -8.14 4.45 -4.70
C ARG A 52 -7.76 5.10 -6.03
N SER A 53 -6.65 5.83 -6.08
CA SER A 53 -6.19 6.49 -7.31
C SER A 53 -5.46 5.53 -8.26
N TYR A 54 -4.97 4.39 -7.75
CA TYR A 54 -4.23 3.41 -8.57
C TYR A 54 -5.18 2.44 -9.30
N PRO A 55 -5.16 2.38 -10.65
CA PRO A 55 -6.11 1.59 -11.44
C PRO A 55 -6.12 0.08 -11.18
N HIS A 56 -4.99 -0.48 -10.75
CA HIS A 56 -4.83 -1.92 -10.57
C HIS A 56 -5.20 -2.39 -9.16
N VAL A 57 -5.44 -1.48 -8.23
CA VAL A 57 -5.90 -1.80 -6.87
C VAL A 57 -7.37 -2.21 -6.93
N LYS A 58 -7.66 -3.45 -6.56
CA LYS A 58 -9.02 -4.02 -6.51
C LYS A 58 -9.69 -3.69 -5.18
N SER A 59 -8.98 -3.87 -4.08
CA SER A 59 -9.48 -3.62 -2.72
C SER A 59 -8.31 -3.47 -1.75
N PHE A 60 -8.59 -2.92 -0.58
CA PHE A 60 -7.64 -2.87 0.51
C PHE A 60 -8.38 -2.88 1.85
N GLU A 61 -7.73 -3.38 2.88
CA GLU A 61 -8.27 -3.42 4.23
C GLU A 61 -7.16 -3.30 5.27
N TYR A 62 -7.48 -2.80 6.45
CA TYR A 62 -6.54 -2.85 7.57
C TYR A 62 -6.31 -4.30 8.00
N ALA A 63 -5.07 -4.63 8.38
CA ALA A 63 -4.77 -5.96 8.90
C ALA A 63 -5.54 -6.18 10.24
N PRO A 64 -6.25 -7.31 10.42
CA PRO A 64 -7.17 -7.50 11.56
C PRO A 64 -6.58 -7.28 12.95
N PHE A 65 -5.29 -7.58 13.14
CA PHE A 65 -4.60 -7.47 14.42
C PHE A 65 -3.55 -6.36 14.46
N ASN A 66 -3.41 -5.56 13.39
CA ASN A 66 -2.47 -4.47 13.33
C ASN A 66 -3.00 -3.32 12.44
N PRO A 67 -3.70 -2.34 13.02
CA PRO A 67 -4.24 -1.21 12.26
C PRO A 67 -3.16 -0.30 11.67
N GLY A 68 -1.88 -0.48 12.03
CA GLY A 68 -0.74 0.19 11.39
C GLY A 68 -0.29 -0.47 10.09
N VAL A 69 -1.01 -1.50 9.63
CA VAL A 69 -0.75 -2.21 8.38
C VAL A 69 -2.02 -2.24 7.53
N THR A 70 -1.86 -1.95 6.25
CA THR A 70 -2.91 -2.12 5.24
C THR A 70 -2.51 -3.26 4.29
N LEU A 71 -3.45 -4.19 4.07
CA LEU A 71 -3.37 -5.20 3.02
C LEU A 71 -3.95 -4.60 1.74
N VAL A 72 -3.21 -4.67 0.64
CA VAL A 72 -3.68 -4.24 -0.68
C VAL A 72 -3.82 -5.45 -1.59
N PHE A 73 -4.91 -5.51 -2.34
CA PHE A 73 -5.22 -6.58 -3.28
C PHE A 73 -5.35 -6.00 -4.68
N LEU A 74 -4.72 -6.64 -5.65
CA LEU A 74 -4.67 -6.20 -7.04
C LEU A 74 -5.62 -7.01 -7.91
N ALA A 75 -6.10 -6.39 -8.98
CA ALA A 75 -6.77 -7.13 -10.05
C ALA A 75 -5.74 -7.99 -10.79
N VAL A 76 -6.06 -9.27 -10.99
CA VAL A 76 -5.24 -10.17 -11.81
C VAL A 76 -5.41 -9.76 -13.28
N ARG A 77 -4.32 -9.86 -14.06
CA ARG A 77 -4.37 -9.74 -15.52
C ARG A 77 -5.23 -10.82 -16.17
#